data_AF-A0A2P4S8V9-F1
#
_entry.id   AF-A0A2P4S8V9-F1
#
_cell.length_a   1.000
_cell.length_b   1.000
_cell.length_c   1.000
_cell.angle_alpha   90.00
_cell.angle_beta   90.00
_cell.angle_gamma   90.00
#
_symmetry.space_group_name_H-M   'P 1'
#
loop_
_entity.id
_entity.type
_entity.pdbx_description
1 polymer ?
#
loop_
_entity_poly.entity_id
_entity_poly.type
_entity_poly.pdbx_seq_one_letter_code
_entity_poly.pdbx_strand_id
1 'polypeptide(L)' 'QARPLTRYLPIRKEDFDLRSHIETAGHNIETCYHVSLTEKTCRGFLIKMGGKIKTWKKRWFVFDRNKRTFTYYAGRLQD' A
#
# COMPACT_ATOMS: atom_id res chain seq x y z
N GLN A 1 -2.90 9.99 17.49
CA GLN A 1 -2.06 10.60 16.43
C GLN A 1 -1.54 9.49 15.51
N ALA A 2 -2.06 9.41 14.28
CA ALA A 2 -1.63 8.39 13.32
C ALA A 2 -0.21 8.71 12.84
N ARG A 3 0.70 7.72 12.88
CA ARG A 3 2.05 7.87 12.30
C ARG A 3 1.95 7.64 10.78
N PRO A 4 2.13 8.65 9.92
CA PRO A 4 2.45 8.39 8.53
C PRO A 4 3.88 7.82 8.51
N LEU A 5 4.02 6.49 8.60
CA LEU A 5 5.30 5.82 8.35
C LEU A 5 5.54 5.78 6.84
N THR A 6 5.86 6.95 6.28
CA THR A 6 5.81 7.19 4.84
C THR A 6 6.85 8.21 4.47
N ARG A 7 8.02 7.73 4.08
CA ARG A 7 8.86 8.38 3.09
C ARG A 7 9.97 7.41 2.75
N TYR A 8 9.74 6.66 1.69
CA TYR A 8 10.43 6.78 0.41
C TYR A 8 10.03 5.52 -0.37
N LEU A 9 9.61 5.67 -1.61
CA LEU A 9 9.65 4.53 -2.53
C LEU A 9 11.08 4.45 -3.06
N PRO A 10 11.92 3.50 -2.63
CA PRO A 10 13.30 3.42 -3.11
C PRO A 10 13.36 2.99 -4.58
N ILE A 11 12.27 2.43 -5.12
CA ILE A 11 12.23 1.90 -6.49
C ILE A 11 11.93 3.04 -7.47
N ARG A 12 12.99 3.48 -8.16
CA ARG A 12 12.97 4.59 -9.12
C ARG A 12 12.93 4.15 -10.59
N LYS A 13 12.99 2.85 -10.84
CA LYS A 13 12.92 2.25 -12.18
C LYS A 13 11.67 2.72 -12.92
N GLU A 14 11.79 3.19 -14.15
CA GLU A 14 10.65 3.68 -14.96
C GLU A 14 9.66 2.55 -15.29
N ASP A 15 10.19 1.36 -15.56
CA ASP A 15 9.50 0.10 -15.87
C ASP A 15 8.91 -0.61 -14.64
N PHE A 16 8.83 0.04 -13.49
CA PHE A 16 8.26 -0.57 -12.29
C PHE A 16 6.77 -0.92 -12.48
N ASP A 17 6.48 -2.22 -12.44
CA ASP A 17 5.14 -2.79 -12.42
C ASP A 17 4.58 -2.83 -10.99
N LEU A 18 3.63 -1.94 -10.71
CA LEU A 18 2.98 -1.84 -9.41
C LEU A 18 2.11 -3.06 -9.09
N ARG A 19 1.46 -3.67 -10.09
CA ARG A 19 0.59 -4.84 -9.89
C ARG A 19 1.43 -6.02 -9.41
N SER A 20 2.46 -6.35 -10.20
CA SER A 20 3.40 -7.43 -9.89
C SER A 20 4.08 -7.23 -8.52
N HIS A 21 4.43 -5.98 -8.19
CA HIS A 21 5.01 -5.67 -6.88
C HIS A 21 4.07 -6.00 -5.71
N ILE A 22 2.78 -5.64 -5.82
CA ILE A 22 1.78 -5.91 -4.78
C ILE A 22 1.49 -7.41 -4.68
N GLU A 23 1.40 -8.12 -5.81
CA GLU A 23 1.20 -9.57 -5.84
C GLU A 23 2.38 -10.32 -5.22
N THR A 24 3.61 -9.92 -5.54
CA THR A 24 4.85 -10.47 -4.94
C THR A 24 4.92 -10.21 -3.43
N ALA A 25 4.29 -9.13 -2.94
CA ALA A 25 4.15 -8.86 -1.51
C ALA A 25 3.09 -9.74 -0.82
N GLY A 26 2.44 -10.65 -1.54
CA GLY A 26 1.45 -11.60 -1.02
C GLY A 26 0.01 -11.09 -1.04
N HIS A 27 -0.28 -10.05 -1.83
CA HIS A 27 -1.63 -9.52 -1.98
C HIS A 27 -2.24 -9.91 -3.32
N ASN A 28 -3.23 -10.80 -3.30
CA ASN A 28 -4.00 -11.13 -4.48
C ASN A 28 -4.97 -9.98 -4.82
N ILE A 29 -4.73 -9.28 -5.93
CA ILE A 29 -5.52 -8.12 -6.35
C ILE A 29 -6.93 -8.51 -6.78
N GLU A 30 -7.10 -9.67 -7.42
CA GLU A 30 -8.39 -10.14 -7.95
C GLU A 30 -9.42 -10.40 -6.85
N THR A 31 -8.95 -10.83 -5.68
CA THR A 31 -9.79 -11.11 -4.52
C THR A 31 -9.89 -9.92 -3.56
N CYS A 32 -9.05 -8.90 -3.73
CA CYS A 32 -9.06 -7.68 -2.93
C CYS A 32 -10.01 -6.63 -3.53
N TYR A 33 -11.33 -6.88 -3.47
CA TYR A 33 -12.36 -5.97 -3.99
C TYR A 33 -12.31 -4.52 -3.43
N HIS A 34 -11.60 -4.31 -2.32
CA HIS A 34 -11.43 -3.00 -1.68
C HIS A 34 -10.14 -2.26 -2.10
N VAL A 35 -9.48 -2.71 -3.17
CA VAL A 35 -8.25 -2.12 -3.70
C VAL A 35 -8.50 -1.56 -5.09
N SER A 36 -8.32 -0.25 -5.23
CA SER A 36 -8.28 0.44 -6.52
C SER A 36 -6.84 0.50 -7.02
N LEU A 37 -6.55 -0.18 -8.13
CA LEU A 37 -5.23 -0.25 -8.74
C LEU A 37 -5.23 0.43 -10.12
N THR A 38 -4.16 1.16 -10.40
CA THR A 38 -3.80 1.74 -11.69
C THR A 38 -2.30 1.51 -11.90
N GLU A 39 -1.76 1.82 -13.08
CA GLU A 39 -0.32 1.72 -13.33
C GLU A 39 0.54 2.51 -12.33
N LYS A 40 0.01 3.64 -11.82
CA LYS A 40 0.77 4.61 -11.01
C LYS A 40 0.30 4.68 -9.56
N THR A 41 -0.87 4.17 -9.23
CA THR A 41 -1.44 4.28 -7.88
C THR A 41 -2.13 2.99 -7.45
N CYS A 42 -2.02 2.68 -6.17
CA CYS A 42 -2.77 1.60 -5.54
C CYS A 42 -3.33 2.12 -4.22
N ARG A 43 -4.64 2.03 -4.01
CA ARG A 43 -5.28 2.50 -2.78
C ARG A 43 -6.29 1.48 -2.31
N GLY A 44 -6.22 1.07 -1.06
CA GLY A 44 -7.14 0.05 -0.57
C GLY A 44 -6.77 -0.53 0.77
N PHE A 45 -7.66 -1.36 1.32
CA PHE A 45 -7.34 -2.13 2.51
C PHE A 45 -6.44 -3.31 2.17
N LEU A 46 -5.23 -3.32 2.74
CA LEU A 46 -4.32 -4.46 2.70
C LEU A 46 -3.93 -4.86 4.13
N ILE A 47 -3.30 -6.02 4.26
CA ILE A 47 -2.90 -6.59 5.54
C ILE A 47 -1.38 -6.52 5.67
N LYS A 48 -0.85 -5.97 6.76
CA LYS A 48 0.60 -5.90 6.99
C LYS A 48 0.99 -6.56 8.29
N MET A 49 2.20 -7.08 8.33
CA MET A 49 2.78 -7.53 9.59
C MET A 49 3.09 -6.34 10.52
N GLY A 50 2.78 -6.46 11.80
CA GLY A 50 3.17 -5.51 12.81
C GLY A 50 4.67 -5.52 13.09
N GLY A 51 5.23 -4.37 13.48
CA GLY A 51 6.66 -4.23 13.76
C GLY A 51 7.06 -4.93 15.07
N LYS A 52 6.62 -4.36 16.20
CA LYS A 52 6.90 -4.85 17.57
C LYS A 52 6.16 -6.15 17.90
N ILE A 53 4.88 -6.21 17.56
CA ILE A 53 4.05 -7.41 17.73
C ILE A 53 3.79 -7.96 16.34
N LYS A 54 4.15 -9.23 16.09
CA LYS A 54 4.05 -9.90 14.78
C LYS A 54 2.62 -10.36 14.47
N THR A 55 1.66 -9.45 14.59
CA THR A 55 0.27 -9.68 14.19
C THR A 55 -0.01 -9.04 12.84
N TRP A 56 -0.89 -9.67 12.07
CA TRP A 56 -1.41 -9.11 10.83
C TRP A 56 -2.40 -7.98 11.15
N LYS A 57 -2.23 -6.82 10.50
CA LYS A 57 -3.07 -5.64 10.71
C LYS A 57 -3.63 -5.14 9.38
N LYS A 58 -4.95 -5.04 9.29
CA LYS A 58 -5.64 -4.35 8.20
C LYS A 58 -5.35 -2.85 8.26
N ARG A 59 -4.92 -2.26 7.16
CA ARG A 59 -4.63 -0.82 7.03
C ARG A 59 -5.05 -0.33 5.65
N TRP A 60 -5.48 0.92 5.57
CA TRP A 60 -5.74 1.58 4.29
C TRP A 60 -4.42 2.05 3.71
N PHE A 61 -3.94 1.39 2.66
CA PHE A 61 -2.71 1.73 1.95
C PHE A 61 -2.99 2.72 0.82
N VAL A 62 -2.01 3.57 0.55
CA VAL A 62 -1.96 4.53 -0.54
C VAL A 62 -0.55 4.52 -1.11
N PHE A 63 -0.38 3.85 -2.24
CA PHE A 63 0.78 3.95 -3.10
C PHE A 63 0.51 5.00 -4.18
N ASP A 64 1.44 5.93 -4.34
CA ASP A 64 1.37 6.97 -5.38
C ASP A 64 2.77 7.16 -6.00
N ARG A 65 2.94 6.64 -7.22
CA ARG A 65 4.18 6.71 -8.00
C ARG A 65 4.54 8.15 -8.36
N ASN A 66 3.55 8.96 -8.74
CA ASN A 66 3.76 10.36 -9.14
C ASN A 66 4.31 11.17 -7.98
N LYS A 67 3.73 10.99 -6.79
CA LYS A 67 4.18 11.64 -5.56
C LYS A 67 5.37 10.93 -4.90
N ARG A 68 5.76 9.76 -5.40
CA ARG A 68 6.79 8.87 -4.83
C ARG A 68 6.54 8.56 -3.35
N THR A 69 5.27 8.30 -3.01
CA THR A 69 4.86 8.02 -1.64
C THR A 69 4.28 6.63 -1.51
N PHE A 70 4.55 6.00 -0.36
CA PHE A 70 3.86 4.81 0.10
C PHE A 70 3.38 5.07 1.51
N THR A 71 2.06 5.09 1.67
CA THR A 71 1.37 5.49 2.89
C THR A 71 0.38 4.48 3.39
N TYR A 72 0.18 4.42 4.70
CA TYR A 72 -0.93 3.67 5.29
C TYR A 72 -1.54 4.33 6.51
N TYR A 73 -2.84 4.10 6.68
CA TYR A 73 -3.67 4.64 7.77
C TYR A 73 -4.43 3.51 8.48
N ALA A 74 -4.82 3.74 9.74
CA ALA A 74 -5.58 2.77 10.52
C ALA A 74 -6.94 2.44 9.90
N GLY A 75 -7.62 3.46 9.37
CA GLY A 75 -8.82 3.35 8.56
C GLY A 75 -8.74 4.33 7.38
N ARG A 76 -9.76 4.33 6.53
CA ARG A 76 -9.95 5.43 5.58
C ARG A 76 -10.39 6.63 6.43
N LEU A 77 -9.67 7.74 6.40
CA LEU A 77 -10.24 9.02 6.82
C LEU A 77 -11.33 9.31 5.80
N GLN A 78 -12.56 8.96 6.14
CA GLN A 78 -13.73 9.33 5.37
C GLN A 78 -14.24 10.60 6.04
N ASP A 79 -13.73 11.72 5.56
CA ASP A 79 -14.35 13.04 5.57
C ASP A 79 -14.03 13.68 4.21
#